data_AF-A0A914NUE4-F1
#
_entry.id   AF-A0A914NUE4-F1
#
_cell.length_a   1.000
_cell.length_b   1.000
_cell.length_c   1.000
_cell.angle_alpha   90.00
_cell.angle_beta   90.00
_cell.angle_gamma   90.00
#
_symmetry.space_group_name_H-M   'P 1'
#
loop_
_entity.id
_entity.type
_entity.pdbx_description
1 polymer ?
#
loop_
_entity_poly.entity_id
_entity_poly.type
_entity_poly.pdbx_seq_one_letter_code
_entity_poly.pdbx_strand_id
1 'polypeptide(L)'
;MNDKLLSDVDTLDRYIKELSLEINSEGLSEGKNDSQRVVRLKDFQTSKGDMNYLFHAFKWAYQLQSTSLLLTSKLNKQINLDFPISLIYGFDVLLDSHFFGVKLREGNNSEKFPSKIESVETIGIYYLLDGNNKNKNQMEILNNLELKLLNNINNGDLNNLTFKILIYTDQLANYEMMRGAKKITSLLGIGVVAMILFLVVAFWHFNWKSQAIFY
;
A
#
# COMPACT_ATOMS: atom_id res chain seq x y z
N MET A 1 -3.84 -4.07 22.48
CA MET A 1 -2.89 -3.44 21.55
C MET A 1 -1.52 -3.37 22.21
N ASN A 2 -0.42 -3.29 21.46
CA ASN A 2 0.95 -3.15 21.99
C ASN A 2 1.51 -1.77 21.61
N ASP A 3 2.12 -1.03 22.55
CA ASP A 3 2.77 0.27 22.29
C ASP A 3 3.84 0.18 21.21
N LYS A 4 4.61 -0.92 21.19
CA LYS A 4 5.63 -1.15 20.17
C LYS A 4 5.02 -1.23 18.77
N LEU A 5 3.89 -1.94 18.62
CA LEU A 5 3.19 -2.05 17.34
C LEU A 5 2.78 -0.67 16.81
N LEU A 6 2.18 0.18 17.65
CA LEU A 6 1.76 1.52 17.26
C LEU A 6 2.95 2.43 16.91
N SER A 7 4.08 2.26 17.59
CA SER A 7 5.33 2.98 17.28
C SER A 7 5.95 2.52 15.95
N ASP A 8 5.92 1.21 15.67
CA ASP A 8 6.43 0.64 14.43
C ASP A 8 5.60 1.11 13.22
N VAL A 9 4.26 1.19 13.36
CA VAL A 9 3.37 1.74 12.33
C VAL A 9 3.65 3.22 12.06
N ASP A 10 3.88 4.03 13.09
CA ASP A 10 4.27 5.44 12.92
C ASP A 10 5.66 5.59 12.26
N THR A 11 6.58 4.68 12.56
CA THR A 11 7.88 4.64 11.90
C THR A 11 7.72 4.34 10.41
N LEU A 12 6.84 3.39 10.06
CA LEU A 12 6.47 3.13 8.67
C LEU A 12 5.81 4.35 8.00
N ASP A 13 4.88 5.03 8.68
CA ASP A 13 4.21 6.22 8.12
C ASP A 13 5.21 7.34 7.81
N ARG A 14 6.14 7.62 8.74
CA ARG A 14 7.20 8.59 8.53
C ARG A 14 8.11 8.21 7.38
N TYR A 15 8.51 6.95 7.30
CA TYR A 15 9.34 6.43 6.21
C TYR A 15 8.68 6.66 4.84
N ILE A 16 7.39 6.33 4.71
CA ILE A 16 6.64 6.51 3.46
C ILE A 16 6.52 8.00 3.10
N LYS A 17 6.24 8.87 4.07
CA LYS A 17 6.13 10.32 3.85
C LYS A 17 7.46 10.97 3.43
N GLU A 18 8.58 10.44 3.92
CA GLU A 18 9.93 10.92 3.62
C GLU A 18 10.54 10.27 2.37
N LEU A 19 9.87 9.28 1.78
CA LEU A 19 10.28 8.64 0.54
C LEU A 19 10.50 9.69 -0.55
N SER A 20 11.66 9.62 -1.19
CA SER A 20 12.10 10.61 -2.15
C SER A 20 12.84 10.00 -3.34
N LEU A 21 12.80 10.72 -4.45
CA LEU A 21 13.58 10.46 -5.65
C LEU A 21 14.43 11.67 -5.99
N GLU A 22 15.65 11.39 -6.41
CA GLU A 22 16.55 12.38 -6.99
C GLU A 22 16.38 12.33 -8.50
N ILE A 23 15.98 13.46 -9.10
CA ILE A 23 15.77 13.57 -10.54
C ILE A 23 16.88 14.44 -11.11
N ASN A 24 17.66 13.86 -12.03
CA ASN A 24 18.66 14.60 -12.80
C ASN A 24 17.98 15.30 -13.98
N SER A 25 18.30 16.57 -14.18
CA SER A 25 17.71 17.49 -15.15
C SER A 25 18.10 17.22 -16.62
N GLU A 26 18.40 15.98 -17.01
CA GLU A 26 18.77 15.64 -18.39
C GLU A 26 17.56 15.36 -19.30
N GLY A 27 16.33 15.30 -18.77
CA GLY A 27 15.10 14.99 -19.52
C GLY A 27 14.08 16.12 -19.65
N LEU A 28 14.36 17.32 -19.12
CA LEU A 28 13.47 18.48 -19.20
C LEU A 28 14.12 19.53 -20.11
N SER A 29 13.71 19.53 -21.38
CA SER A 29 14.11 20.58 -22.31
C SER A 29 13.69 21.95 -21.77
N GLU A 30 14.61 22.89 -21.94
CA GLU A 30 14.52 24.33 -21.72
C GLU A 30 14.70 24.83 -20.28
N GLY A 31 15.98 25.10 -19.97
CA GLY A 31 16.37 26.42 -19.51
C GLY A 31 16.30 26.67 -18.01
N LYS A 32 17.42 26.35 -17.34
CA LYS A 32 18.08 27.05 -16.22
C LYS A 32 18.39 26.13 -15.03
N ASN A 33 19.69 26.04 -14.78
CA ASN A 33 20.40 25.57 -13.59
C ASN A 33 20.31 24.08 -13.24
N ASP A 34 21.49 23.48 -13.34
CA ASP A 34 21.94 22.15 -12.91
C ASP A 34 21.63 21.91 -11.42
N SER A 35 20.36 21.74 -11.09
CA SER A 35 19.88 21.53 -9.72
C SER A 35 19.17 20.19 -9.66
N GLN A 36 19.87 19.21 -9.11
CA GLN A 36 19.32 17.93 -8.69
C GLN A 36 18.04 18.19 -7.89
N ARG A 37 16.89 17.79 -8.45
CA ARG A 37 15.60 18.05 -7.81
C ARG A 37 15.21 16.81 -7.01
N VAL A 38 15.16 16.95 -5.70
CA VAL A 38 14.59 15.92 -4.81
C VAL A 38 13.08 16.09 -4.79
N VAL A 39 12.36 15.10 -5.29
CA VAL A 39 10.90 15.03 -5.21
C VAL A 39 10.50 14.00 -4.17
N ARG A 40 9.59 14.36 -3.27
CA ARG A 40 9.14 13.49 -2.18
C ARG A 40 7.70 13.04 -2.41
N LEU A 41 7.32 11.91 -1.83
CA LEU A 41 5.94 11.41 -1.91
C LEU A 41 4.92 12.43 -1.37
N LYS A 42 5.29 13.15 -0.30
CA LYS A 42 4.45 14.21 0.27
C LYS A 42 4.14 15.34 -0.71
N ASP A 43 4.97 15.56 -1.74
CA ASP A 43 4.77 16.62 -2.74
C ASP A 43 3.59 16.29 -3.67
N PHE A 44 3.15 15.03 -3.68
CA PHE A 44 1.96 14.54 -4.39
C PHE A 44 0.72 14.45 -3.50
N GLN A 45 0.76 14.87 -2.24
CA GLN A 45 -0.43 14.80 -1.38
C GLN A 45 -1.54 15.73 -1.90
N THR A 46 -2.77 15.23 -1.86
CA THR A 46 -3.95 16.07 -2.15
C THR A 46 -4.08 17.20 -1.12
N SER A 47 -4.82 18.25 -1.46
CA SER A 47 -5.14 19.34 -0.53
C SER A 47 -5.90 18.88 0.73
N LYS A 48 -6.49 17.69 0.69
CA LYS A 48 -7.18 17.05 1.81
C LYS A 48 -6.24 16.32 2.77
N GLY A 49 -4.96 16.19 2.43
CA GLY A 49 -3.96 15.48 3.24
C GLY A 49 -4.13 13.96 3.21
N ASP A 50 -3.61 13.29 4.23
CA ASP A 50 -3.79 11.85 4.46
C ASP A 50 -4.93 11.58 5.46
N MET A 51 -5.52 10.38 5.38
CA MET A 51 -6.59 9.97 6.30
C MET A 51 -6.06 9.43 7.64
N ASN A 52 -4.73 9.38 7.79
CA ASN A 52 -4.05 8.71 8.90
C ASN A 52 -4.13 9.49 10.21
N TYR A 53 -4.66 10.72 10.19
CA TYR A 53 -4.90 11.51 11.39
C TYR A 53 -5.77 10.78 12.43
N LEU A 54 -6.70 9.91 12.00
CA LEU A 54 -7.52 9.10 12.91
C LEU A 54 -6.69 8.06 13.66
N PHE A 55 -5.80 7.36 12.95
CA PHE A 55 -4.82 6.47 13.55
C PHE A 55 -3.90 7.22 14.52
N HIS A 56 -3.39 8.39 14.13
CA HIS A 56 -2.51 9.20 14.96
C HIS A 56 -3.22 9.72 16.22
N ALA A 57 -4.49 10.12 16.12
CA ALA A 57 -5.30 10.52 17.26
C ALA A 57 -5.48 9.35 18.25
N PHE A 58 -5.80 8.16 17.75
CA PHE A 58 -5.88 6.95 18.57
C PHE A 58 -4.55 6.62 19.25
N LYS A 59 -3.46 6.59 18.48
CA LYS A 59 -2.11 6.31 19.01
C LYS A 59 -1.75 7.28 20.12
N TRP A 60 -1.92 8.57 19.90
CA TRP A 60 -1.63 9.60 20.89
C TRP A 60 -2.45 9.40 22.16
N ALA A 61 -3.75 9.16 22.03
CA ALA A 61 -4.62 8.91 23.18
C ALA A 61 -4.25 7.61 23.91
N TYR A 62 -3.86 6.56 23.18
CA TYR A 62 -3.36 5.30 23.73
C TYR A 62 -2.10 5.51 24.54
N GLN A 63 -1.11 6.24 23.99
CA GLN A 63 0.14 6.57 24.68
C GLN A 63 -0.10 7.45 25.90
N LEU A 64 -1.02 8.40 25.80
CA LEU A 64 -1.40 9.25 26.92
C LEU A 64 -2.02 8.40 28.03
N GLN A 65 -2.96 7.51 27.72
CA GLN A 65 -3.56 6.61 28.72
C GLN A 65 -2.60 5.55 29.26
N SER A 66 -1.66 5.03 28.46
CA SER A 66 -0.66 4.06 28.92
C SER A 66 0.34 4.68 29.89
N THR A 67 0.78 5.93 29.62
CA THR A 67 1.66 6.70 30.51
C THR A 67 0.94 7.23 31.75
N SER A 68 -0.34 7.58 31.64
CA SER A 68 -1.15 8.14 32.74
C SER A 68 -1.95 7.10 33.53
N LEU A 69 -1.94 5.83 33.14
CA LEU A 69 -2.30 4.72 34.05
C LEU A 69 -1.41 4.75 35.32
N LEU A 70 -0.25 5.42 35.25
CA LEU A 70 0.62 5.75 36.38
C LEU A 70 0.32 7.12 37.05
N LEU A 71 -0.42 8.02 36.38
CA LEU A 71 -0.78 9.37 36.88
C LEU A 71 -2.27 9.66 36.68
N THR A 72 -3.04 9.51 37.75
CA THR A 72 -4.48 9.79 37.85
C THR A 72 -4.82 11.26 37.59
N SER A 73 -4.96 11.63 36.31
CA SER A 73 -5.40 12.98 35.92
C SER A 73 -6.85 13.00 35.40
N LYS A 74 -7.54 14.11 35.64
CA LYS A 74 -8.92 14.39 35.16
C LYS A 74 -9.05 14.27 33.63
N LEU A 75 -7.94 14.43 32.91
CA LEU A 75 -7.85 14.34 31.45
C LEU A 75 -8.13 12.92 30.94
N ASN A 76 -7.73 11.88 31.68
CA ASN A 76 -7.97 10.49 31.29
C ASN A 76 -9.45 10.12 31.23
N LYS A 77 -10.28 10.76 32.07
CA LYS A 77 -11.73 10.51 32.11
C LYS A 77 -12.44 10.98 30.82
N GLN A 78 -11.77 11.76 29.98
CA GLN A 78 -12.29 12.26 28.71
C GLN A 78 -11.83 11.43 27.50
N ILE A 79 -11.11 10.33 27.74
CA ILE A 79 -10.65 9.41 26.72
C ILE A 79 -11.28 8.04 26.99
N ASN A 80 -11.99 7.50 25.99
CA ASN A 80 -12.50 6.14 25.98
C ASN A 80 -12.08 5.47 24.67
N LEU A 81 -11.05 4.61 24.72
CA LEU A 81 -10.51 3.92 23.56
C LEU A 81 -11.26 2.62 23.28
N ASP A 82 -12.49 2.78 22.82
CA ASP A 82 -13.40 1.71 22.40
C ASP A 82 -13.36 1.50 20.87
N PHE A 83 -14.02 0.45 20.41
CA PHE A 83 -14.15 0.09 19.00
C PHE A 83 -15.64 -0.19 18.68
N PRO A 84 -16.17 0.26 17.52
CA PRO A 84 -15.48 0.87 16.38
C PRO A 84 -15.18 2.36 16.52
N ILE A 85 -15.75 3.03 17.52
CA ILE A 85 -15.58 4.46 17.75
C ILE A 85 -14.90 4.68 19.10
N SER A 86 -13.82 5.46 19.10
CA SER A 86 -13.16 5.96 20.30
C SER A 86 -13.56 7.39 20.58
N LEU A 87 -13.83 7.71 21.85
CA LEU A 87 -14.09 9.08 22.28
C LEU A 87 -12.81 9.69 22.81
N ILE A 88 -12.31 10.75 22.18
CA ILE A 88 -11.08 11.45 22.59
C ILE A 88 -11.40 12.93 22.77
N TYR A 89 -11.41 13.41 24.01
CA TYR A 89 -11.72 14.81 24.36
C TYR A 89 -13.03 15.35 23.76
N GLY A 90 -14.07 14.51 23.72
CA GLY A 90 -15.38 14.87 23.18
C GLY A 90 -15.52 14.72 21.67
N PHE A 91 -14.49 14.21 20.98
CA PHE A 91 -14.54 13.89 19.56
C PHE A 91 -14.64 12.39 19.32
N ASP A 92 -15.55 12.00 18.45
CA ASP A 92 -15.68 10.62 17.98
C ASP A 92 -14.63 10.34 16.90
N VAL A 93 -13.77 9.37 17.17
CA VAL A 93 -12.71 8.91 16.27
C VAL A 93 -13.09 7.53 15.76
N LEU A 94 -13.40 7.46 14.47
CA LEU A 94 -13.83 6.25 13.79
C LEU A 94 -12.63 5.34 13.48
N LEU A 95 -12.47 4.27 14.24
CA LEU A 95 -11.32 3.35 14.14
C LEU A 95 -11.49 2.21 13.14
N ASP A 96 -12.72 1.87 12.77
CA ASP A 96 -13.00 0.83 11.77
C ASP A 96 -12.42 1.14 10.38
N SER A 97 -12.06 2.40 10.14
CA SER A 97 -11.35 2.86 8.95
C SER A 97 -9.88 2.45 8.91
N HIS A 98 -9.25 2.16 10.06
CA HIS A 98 -7.81 1.86 10.14
C HIS A 98 -7.51 0.52 10.82
N PHE A 99 -8.40 -0.02 11.65
CA PHE A 99 -8.18 -1.29 12.36
C PHE A 99 -9.13 -2.37 11.84
N PHE A 100 -8.55 -3.46 11.33
CA PHE A 100 -9.26 -4.59 10.73
C PHE A 100 -8.96 -5.88 11.48
N GLY A 101 -9.95 -6.80 11.51
CA GLY A 101 -9.86 -8.05 12.27
C GLY A 101 -9.64 -7.77 13.77
N VAL A 102 -10.40 -6.81 14.31
CA VAL A 102 -10.23 -6.36 15.70
C VAL A 102 -10.78 -7.41 16.67
N LYS A 103 -9.93 -7.88 17.58
CA LYS A 103 -10.34 -8.67 18.74
C LYS A 103 -10.44 -7.78 19.96
N LEU A 104 -11.59 -7.80 20.61
CA LEU A 104 -11.84 -7.06 21.85
C LEU A 104 -11.51 -7.92 23.06
N ARG A 105 -11.04 -7.27 24.12
CA ARG A 105 -10.77 -7.94 25.40
C ARG A 105 -12.08 -8.39 26.03
N GLU A 106 -12.12 -9.64 26.49
CA GLU A 106 -13.26 -10.18 27.22
C GLU A 106 -13.25 -9.71 28.70
N GLY A 107 -14.42 -9.33 29.21
CA GLY A 107 -14.67 -8.96 30.60
C GLY A 107 -14.37 -7.49 30.99
N ASN A 108 -14.66 -7.14 32.25
CA ASN A 108 -14.47 -5.80 32.84
C ASN A 108 -12.98 -5.49 33.16
N ASN A 109 -12.05 -5.90 32.30
CA ASN A 109 -10.61 -5.59 32.46
C ASN A 109 -10.24 -4.21 31.89
N SER A 110 -11.22 -3.35 31.59
CA SER A 110 -11.03 -2.01 31.02
C SER A 110 -10.18 -1.08 31.88
N GLU A 111 -10.04 -1.36 33.18
CA GLU A 111 -9.19 -0.56 34.08
C GLU A 111 -7.71 -0.95 34.03
N LYS A 112 -7.37 -2.13 33.50
CA LYS A 112 -5.98 -2.63 33.43
C LYS A 112 -5.26 -2.27 32.13
N PHE A 113 -6.00 -1.83 31.12
CA PHE A 113 -5.46 -1.56 29.79
C PHE A 113 -5.99 -0.23 29.25
N PRO A 114 -5.17 0.53 28.50
CA PRO A 114 -5.60 1.79 27.89
C PRO A 114 -6.81 1.64 26.94
N SER A 115 -6.92 0.51 26.23
CA SER A 115 -7.96 0.29 25.23
C SER A 115 -8.62 -1.08 25.38
N LYS A 116 -9.90 -1.15 24.99
CA LYS A 116 -10.65 -2.41 24.85
C LYS A 116 -10.16 -3.28 23.69
N ILE A 117 -9.40 -2.72 22.75
CA ILE A 117 -8.79 -3.48 21.66
C ILE A 117 -7.65 -4.35 22.22
N GLU A 118 -7.83 -5.68 22.14
CA GLU A 118 -6.83 -6.67 22.53
C GLU A 118 -5.76 -6.80 21.44
N SER A 119 -6.19 -7.08 20.21
CA SER A 119 -5.35 -7.28 19.04
C SER A 119 -6.08 -6.86 17.76
N VAL A 120 -5.30 -6.65 16.71
CA VAL A 120 -5.79 -6.34 15.36
C VAL A 120 -5.05 -7.24 14.38
N GLU A 121 -5.74 -7.71 13.34
CA GLU A 121 -5.13 -8.51 12.28
C GLU A 121 -4.42 -7.63 11.25
N THR A 122 -4.96 -6.45 10.96
CA THR A 122 -4.41 -5.53 9.96
C THR A 122 -4.65 -4.09 10.37
N ILE A 123 -3.63 -3.26 10.14
CA ILE A 123 -3.71 -1.80 10.29
C ILE A 123 -3.59 -1.17 8.91
N GLY A 124 -4.64 -0.47 8.49
CA GLY A 124 -4.66 0.29 7.24
C GLY A 124 -4.10 1.70 7.44
N ILE A 125 -3.21 2.11 6.54
CA ILE A 125 -2.66 3.46 6.45
C ILE A 125 -2.83 3.91 4.99
N TYR A 126 -3.42 5.09 4.80
CA TYR A 126 -3.93 5.58 3.53
C TYR A 126 -3.21 6.84 3.08
N TYR A 127 -2.76 6.84 1.83
CA TYR A 127 -2.13 8.00 1.20
C TYR A 127 -2.96 8.40 -0.01
N LEU A 128 -3.59 9.57 0.05
CA LEU A 128 -4.32 10.15 -1.06
C LEU A 128 -3.36 11.02 -1.87
N LEU A 129 -2.95 10.52 -3.03
CA LEU A 129 -1.96 11.15 -3.90
C LEU A 129 -2.65 11.70 -5.15
N ASP A 130 -2.27 12.91 -5.55
CA ASP A 130 -2.73 13.57 -6.76
C ASP A 130 -1.67 13.43 -7.86
N GLY A 131 -1.90 12.46 -8.75
CA GLY A 131 -1.10 12.29 -9.96
C GLY A 131 -1.54 13.22 -11.11
N ASN A 132 -2.56 14.06 -10.92
CA ASN A 132 -3.28 14.75 -11.98
C ASN A 132 -2.87 16.23 -12.12
N ASN A 133 -1.58 16.49 -12.06
CA ASN A 133 -1.05 17.75 -12.56
C ASN A 133 -0.71 17.55 -14.05
N LYS A 134 -1.01 18.56 -14.86
CA LYS A 134 -1.07 18.56 -16.35
C LYS A 134 0.22 18.14 -17.11
N ASN A 135 1.23 17.59 -16.42
CA ASN A 135 2.51 17.15 -16.97
C ASN A 135 2.70 15.64 -16.83
N LYS A 136 2.88 14.95 -17.97
CA LYS A 136 3.18 13.49 -18.05
C LYS A 136 4.31 13.05 -17.11
N ASN A 137 5.30 13.91 -16.89
CA ASN A 137 6.45 13.62 -16.04
C ASN A 137 6.07 13.38 -14.57
N GLN A 138 4.98 13.96 -14.06
CA GLN A 138 4.61 13.82 -12.66
C GLN A 138 4.07 12.42 -12.33
N MET A 139 3.26 11.85 -13.23
CA MET A 139 2.78 10.47 -13.08
C MET A 139 3.96 9.49 -13.14
N GLU A 140 4.92 9.70 -14.03
CA GLU A 140 6.12 8.86 -14.10
C GLU A 140 6.97 8.91 -12.81
N ILE A 141 7.11 10.11 -12.22
CA ILE A 141 7.81 10.28 -10.94
C ILE A 141 7.06 9.55 -9.82
N LEU A 142 5.72 9.65 -9.79
CA LEU A 142 4.89 8.94 -8.81
C LEU A 142 5.05 7.41 -8.95
N ASN A 143 5.02 6.89 -10.19
CA ASN A 143 5.25 5.48 -10.47
C ASN A 143 6.63 5.03 -9.96
N ASN A 144 7.67 5.83 -10.20
CA ASN A 144 9.02 5.53 -9.74
C ASN A 144 9.13 5.55 -8.20
N LEU A 145 8.39 6.43 -7.51
CA LEU A 145 8.31 6.47 -6.06
C LEU A 145 7.65 5.19 -5.53
N GLU A 146 6.51 4.79 -6.10
CA GLU A 146 5.80 3.57 -5.70
C GLU A 146 6.64 2.31 -5.95
N LEU A 147 7.31 2.20 -7.09
CA LEU A 147 8.23 1.10 -7.39
C LEU A 147 9.43 1.07 -6.44
N LYS A 148 9.98 2.24 -6.09
CA LYS A 148 11.05 2.34 -5.09
C LYS A 148 10.57 1.84 -3.72
N LEU A 149 9.38 2.24 -3.29
CA LEU A 149 8.78 1.76 -2.04
C LEU A 149 8.63 0.24 -2.03
N LEU A 150 8.09 -0.33 -3.11
CA LEU A 150 7.91 -1.77 -3.26
C LEU A 150 9.25 -2.51 -3.21
N ASN A 151 10.28 -1.99 -3.90
CA ASN A 151 11.60 -2.59 -3.91
C ASN A 151 12.26 -2.52 -2.52
N ASN A 152 12.16 -1.40 -1.81
CA ASN A 152 12.71 -1.26 -0.47
C ASN A 152 12.09 -2.28 0.51
N ILE A 153 10.78 -2.53 0.39
CA ILE A 153 10.09 -3.56 1.17
C ILE A 153 10.58 -4.96 0.80
N ASN A 154 10.66 -5.28 -0.49
CA ASN A 154 11.10 -6.59 -0.97
C ASN A 154 12.57 -6.88 -0.62
N ASN A 155 13.42 -5.85 -0.62
CA ASN A 155 14.83 -5.95 -0.26
C ASN A 155 15.06 -6.05 1.25
N GLY A 156 14.03 -5.79 2.06
CA GLY A 156 14.06 -5.97 3.50
C GLY A 156 14.47 -4.75 4.31
N ASP A 157 14.43 -3.54 3.73
CA ASP A 157 14.77 -2.29 4.42
C ASP A 157 13.86 -2.04 5.64
N LEU A 158 12.69 -2.69 5.67
CA LEU A 158 11.68 -2.58 6.73
C LEU A 158 11.45 -3.90 7.48
N ASN A 159 12.35 -4.89 7.36
CA ASN A 159 12.23 -6.19 8.05
C ASN A 159 12.36 -6.10 9.57
N ASN A 160 12.85 -4.98 10.10
CA ASN A 160 12.98 -4.76 11.54
C ASN A 160 11.63 -4.45 12.22
N LEU A 161 10.56 -4.21 11.45
CA LEU A 161 9.22 -3.97 11.97
C LEU A 161 8.59 -5.27 12.50
N THR A 162 7.72 -5.14 13.50
CA THR A 162 7.06 -6.29 14.14
C THR A 162 5.98 -6.98 13.30
N PHE A 163 5.71 -6.50 12.09
CA PHE A 163 4.62 -6.96 11.24
C PHE A 163 5.03 -7.05 9.77
N LYS A 164 4.27 -7.82 9.00
CA LYS A 164 4.43 -7.89 7.55
C LYS A 164 3.71 -6.71 6.89
N ILE A 165 4.37 -6.09 5.92
CA ILE A 165 3.84 -4.96 5.17
C ILE A 165 3.17 -5.48 3.90
N LEU A 166 1.95 -5.01 3.64
CA LEU A 166 1.24 -5.22 2.38
C LEU A 166 0.95 -3.85 1.78
N ILE A 167 1.29 -3.67 0.51
CA ILE A 167 1.06 -2.42 -0.21
C ILE A 167 0.08 -2.67 -1.34
N TYR A 168 -0.88 -1.76 -1.46
CA TYR A 168 -1.77 -1.64 -2.60
C TYR A 168 -1.62 -0.24 -3.17
N THR A 169 -1.17 -0.16 -4.43
CA THR A 169 -1.12 1.10 -5.18
C THR A 169 -1.78 0.93 -6.54
N ASP A 170 -2.33 2.02 -7.08
CA ASP A 170 -3.02 2.01 -8.37
C ASP A 170 -2.08 1.60 -9.52
N GLN A 171 -0.79 1.96 -9.43
CA GLN A 171 0.19 1.63 -10.47
C GLN A 171 0.70 0.20 -10.34
N LEU A 172 0.80 -0.33 -9.12
CA LEU A 172 1.09 -1.75 -8.92
C LEU A 172 -0.02 -2.61 -9.54
N ALA A 173 -1.28 -2.23 -9.34
CA ALA A 173 -2.40 -2.92 -9.99
C ALA A 173 -2.29 -2.88 -11.53
N ASN A 174 -1.96 -1.72 -12.10
CA ASN A 174 -1.71 -1.59 -13.54
C ASN A 174 -0.52 -2.42 -14.02
N TYR A 175 0.58 -2.44 -13.26
CA TYR A 175 1.78 -3.21 -13.58
C TYR A 175 1.51 -4.72 -13.51
N GLU A 176 0.84 -5.21 -12.47
CA GLU A 176 0.47 -6.61 -12.34
C GLU A 176 -0.52 -7.06 -13.42
N MET A 177 -1.49 -6.20 -13.75
CA MET A 177 -2.41 -6.44 -14.87
C MET A 177 -1.67 -6.52 -16.21
N MET A 178 -0.72 -5.61 -16.46
CA MET A 178 0.09 -5.61 -17.68
C MET A 178 1.03 -6.83 -17.75
N ARG A 179 1.60 -7.27 -16.61
CA ARG A 179 2.37 -8.52 -16.52
C ARG A 179 1.50 -9.73 -16.85
N GLY A 180 0.27 -9.77 -16.33
CA GLY A 180 -0.73 -10.78 -16.67
C GLY A 180 -1.05 -10.79 -18.16
N ALA A 181 -1.33 -9.63 -18.74
CA ALA A 181 -1.61 -9.48 -20.17
C ALA A 181 -0.46 -9.98 -21.05
N LYS A 182 0.80 -9.63 -20.74
CA LYS A 182 1.97 -10.13 -21.47
C LYS A 182 2.06 -11.65 -21.46
N LYS A 183 1.80 -12.28 -20.31
CA LYS A 183 1.82 -13.74 -20.19
C LYS A 183 0.74 -14.40 -21.04
N ILE A 184 -0.47 -13.84 -21.05
CA ILE A 184 -1.60 -14.33 -21.87
C ILE A 184 -1.28 -14.18 -23.36
N THR A 185 -0.75 -13.03 -23.79
CA THR A 185 -0.38 -12.80 -25.20
C THR A 185 0.69 -13.78 -25.68
N SER A 186 1.70 -14.06 -24.84
CA SER A 186 2.72 -15.07 -25.15
C SER A 186 2.11 -16.47 -25.32
N LEU A 187 1.20 -16.86 -24.42
CA LEU A 187 0.50 -18.15 -24.50
C LEU A 187 -0.37 -18.26 -25.76
N LEU A 188 -1.04 -17.18 -26.14
CA LEU A 188 -1.86 -17.11 -27.35
C LEU A 188 -0.99 -17.28 -28.62
N GLY A 189 0.20 -16.67 -28.65
CA GLY A 189 1.15 -16.85 -29.74
C GLY A 189 1.55 -18.32 -29.93
N ILE A 190 1.82 -19.03 -28.83
CA ILE A 190 2.12 -20.47 -28.87
C ILE A 190 0.93 -21.25 -29.42
N GLY A 191 -0.29 -20.92 -29.00
CA GLY A 191 -1.52 -21.56 -29.50
C GLY A 191 -1.73 -21.38 -31.00
N VAL A 192 -1.49 -20.17 -31.54
CA VAL A 192 -1.59 -19.90 -32.97
C VAL A 192 -0.57 -20.71 -33.76
N VAL A 193 0.69 -20.78 -33.32
CA VAL A 193 1.73 -21.58 -33.97
C VAL A 193 1.37 -23.07 -33.96
N ALA A 194 0.88 -23.59 -32.83
CA ALA A 194 0.43 -24.97 -32.72
C ALA A 194 -0.73 -25.28 -33.66
N MET A 195 -1.69 -24.35 -33.82
CA MET A 195 -2.82 -24.51 -34.75
C MET A 195 -2.35 -24.55 -36.20
N ILE A 196 -1.42 -23.68 -36.59
CA ILE A 196 -0.84 -23.67 -37.95
C ILE A 196 -0.12 -25.00 -38.22
N LEU A 197 0.72 -25.46 -37.29
CA LEU A 197 1.43 -26.74 -37.42
C LEU A 197 0.45 -27.92 -37.54
N PHE A 198 -0.61 -27.93 -36.74
CA PHE A 198 -1.65 -28.94 -36.82
C PHE A 198 -2.33 -28.95 -38.19
N LEU A 199 -2.70 -27.79 -38.74
CA LEU A 199 -3.30 -27.69 -40.07
C LEU A 199 -2.36 -28.20 -41.15
N VAL A 200 -1.08 -27.83 -41.11
CA VAL A 200 -0.07 -28.32 -42.08
C VAL A 200 0.04 -29.85 -42.03
N VAL A 201 0.14 -30.44 -40.84
CA VAL A 201 0.22 -31.89 -40.67
C VAL A 201 -1.07 -32.58 -41.14
N ALA A 202 -2.23 -32.03 -40.77
CA ALA A 202 -3.52 -32.58 -41.18
C ALA A 202 -3.68 -32.57 -42.70
N PHE A 203 -3.43 -31.43 -43.37
CA PHE A 203 -3.50 -31.32 -44.82
C PHE A 203 -2.47 -32.21 -45.53
N TRP A 204 -1.26 -32.34 -44.99
CA TRP A 204 -0.26 -33.24 -45.54
C TRP A 204 -0.71 -34.71 -45.45
N HIS A 205 -1.27 -35.12 -44.31
CA HIS A 205 -1.81 -36.46 -44.12
C HIS A 205 -3.01 -36.76 -45.02
N PHE A 206 -3.93 -35.80 -45.19
CA PHE A 206 -5.07 -35.93 -46.11
C PHE A 206 -4.63 -36.01 -47.58
N ASN A 207 -3.68 -35.19 -48.01
CA ASN A 207 -3.15 -35.24 -49.38
C ASN A 207 -2.53 -36.60 -49.69
N TRP A 208 -1.78 -37.18 -48.74
CA TRP A 208 -1.15 -38.49 -48.93
C TRP A 208 -2.16 -39.63 -49.02
N LYS A 209 -3.24 -39.58 -48.22
CA LYS A 209 -4.33 -40.57 -48.30
C LYS A 209 -5.19 -40.42 -49.56
N SER A 210 -5.37 -39.21 -50.09
CA SER A 210 -6.14 -39.03 -51.33
C SER A 210 -5.40 -39.56 -52.57
N GLN A 211 -4.06 -39.50 -52.58
CA GLN A 211 -3.26 -40.07 -53.66
C GLN A 211 -3.24 -41.61 -53.66
N ALA A 212 -3.49 -42.25 -52.52
CA ALA A 212 -3.57 -43.70 -52.40
C ALA A 212 -4.89 -44.32 -52.93
N ILE A 213 -5.89 -43.49 -53.30
CA ILE A 213 -7.18 -43.96 -53.83
C ILE A 213 -7.21 -43.92 -55.37
N PHE A 214 -6.24 -43.25 -56.02
CA PHE A 214 -6.14 -43.11 -57.48
C PHE A 214 -4.95 -43.86 -58.11
N TYR A 215 -4.37 -44.84 -57.41
CA TYR A 215 -3.34 -45.73 -57.94
C TYR A 215 -3.69 -47.20 -57.70
#